data_AF-A0A959Z6B5-F1
#
_entry.id   AF-A0A959Z6B5-F1
#
_cell.length_a   1.000
_cell.length_b   1.000
_cell.length_c   1.000
_cell.angle_alpha   90.00
_cell.angle_beta   90.00
_cell.angle_gamma   90.00
#
_symmetry.space_group_name_H-M   'P 1'
#
loop_
_entity.id
_entity.type
_entity.pdbx_description
1 polymer ?
#
loop_
_entity_poly.entity_id
_entity_poly.type
_entity_poly.pdbx_seq_one_letter_code
_entity_poly.pdbx_strand_id
1 'polypeptide(L)'
;YGVDVALSNRTDPGTILVGVLYDEDRNIVMESEEHIVSASELNDLGEGQFISLPLLSPVDLVQNKDYFVALRHYGGTLDIWTATSGTSIPQTSLLLDYSDNTWYYVTVTPMVRMAFDPTLDIAERTDDGDLLRARPSVFQEFMWIDYSLTQPDEVSFLLRDMTGRVVLQEDLGQRPAGL
;
A
#
# COMPACT_ATOMS: atom_id res chain seq x y z
N TYR A 1 12.60 7.42 -2.40
CA TYR A 1 12.10 7.10 -3.76
C TYR A 1 10.72 6.49 -3.63
N GLY A 2 9.81 6.76 -4.57
CA GLY A 2 8.43 6.28 -4.46
C GLY A 2 7.71 6.17 -5.80
N VAL A 3 6.44 5.86 -5.72
CA VAL A 3 5.48 5.88 -6.83
C VAL A 3 4.47 6.99 -6.57
N ASP A 4 4.39 7.95 -7.47
CA ASP A 4 3.37 8.98 -7.46
C ASP A 4 2.17 8.51 -8.29
N VAL A 5 0.97 8.61 -7.72
CA VAL A 5 -0.28 8.29 -8.41
C VAL A 5 -1.34 9.36 -8.17
N ALA A 6 -2.06 9.74 -9.23
CA ALA A 6 -3.30 10.50 -9.09
C ALA A 6 -4.50 9.57 -9.29
N LEU A 7 -5.48 9.64 -8.39
CA LEU A 7 -6.70 8.82 -8.42
C LEU A 7 -7.92 9.67 -8.80
N SER A 8 -8.82 9.09 -9.58
CA SER A 8 -10.10 9.73 -9.94
C SER A 8 -11.12 9.57 -8.82
N ASN A 9 -12.04 10.53 -8.70
CA ASN A 9 -13.25 10.50 -7.87
C ASN A 9 -14.19 9.29 -8.08
N ARG A 10 -13.93 8.47 -9.10
CA ARG A 10 -14.62 7.19 -9.34
C ARG A 10 -14.05 6.02 -8.52
N THR A 11 -12.89 6.19 -7.90
CA THR A 11 -12.29 5.21 -7.00
C THR A 11 -13.10 5.14 -5.71
N ASP A 12 -13.36 3.94 -5.21
CA ASP A 12 -14.04 3.78 -3.93
C ASP A 12 -13.06 4.03 -2.77
N PRO A 13 -13.36 4.97 -1.85
CA PRO A 13 -12.58 5.15 -0.63
C PRO A 13 -12.52 3.87 0.21
N GLY A 14 -11.38 3.62 0.83
CA GLY A 14 -11.10 2.39 1.58
C GLY A 14 -10.47 1.27 0.76
N THR A 15 -10.32 1.44 -0.56
CA THR A 15 -9.54 0.50 -1.38
C THR A 15 -8.06 0.53 -0.98
N ILE A 16 -7.40 -0.62 -1.08
CA ILE A 16 -5.98 -0.79 -0.70
C ILE A 16 -5.12 -0.79 -1.96
N LEU A 17 -4.02 -0.04 -1.90
CA LEU A 17 -3.09 0.15 -3.00
C LEU A 17 -1.65 -0.09 -2.61
N VAL A 18 -0.88 -0.55 -3.60
CA VAL A 18 0.56 -0.73 -3.50
C VAL A 18 1.20 -0.15 -4.76
N GLY A 19 2.17 0.73 -4.59
CA GLY A 19 3.06 1.16 -5.67
C GLY A 19 4.08 0.07 -5.95
N VAL A 20 4.24 -0.31 -7.21
CA VAL A 20 5.12 -1.42 -7.61
C VAL A 20 6.08 -0.96 -8.70
N LEU A 21 7.35 -1.31 -8.51
CA LEU A 21 8.41 -1.15 -9.50
C LEU A 21 8.75 -2.51 -10.10
N TYR A 22 8.70 -2.61 -11.42
CA TYR A 22 9.08 -3.78 -12.19
C TYR A 22 10.33 -3.52 -13.04
N ASP A 23 11.09 -4.57 -13.33
CA ASP A 23 12.17 -4.56 -14.31
C ASP A 23 11.65 -4.77 -15.75
N GLU A 24 12.57 -4.79 -16.71
CA GLU A 24 12.31 -5.00 -18.14
C GLU A 24 11.60 -6.33 -18.46
N ASP A 25 11.79 -7.35 -17.62
CA ASP A 25 11.19 -8.67 -17.74
C ASP A 25 9.87 -8.78 -16.96
N ARG A 26 9.40 -7.69 -16.34
CA ARG A 26 8.20 -7.59 -15.51
C ARG A 26 8.28 -8.39 -14.22
N ASN A 27 9.48 -8.60 -13.69
CA ASN A 27 9.67 -9.08 -12.32
C ASN A 27 9.56 -7.90 -11.37
N ILE A 28 8.95 -8.13 -10.21
CA ILE A 28 8.86 -7.12 -9.15
C ILE A 28 10.27 -6.90 -8.59
N VAL A 29 10.70 -5.64 -8.61
CA VAL A 29 11.96 -5.19 -8.02
C VAL A 29 11.72 -4.69 -6.60
N MET A 30 10.67 -3.89 -6.42
CA MET A 30 10.31 -3.31 -5.12
C MET A 30 8.85 -2.87 -5.09
N GLU A 31 8.31 -2.74 -3.88
CA GLU A 31 6.94 -2.32 -3.61
C GLU A 31 6.91 -1.27 -2.49
N SER A 32 5.82 -0.52 -2.38
CA SER A 32 5.49 0.30 -1.21
C SER A 32 4.80 -0.51 -0.13
N GLU A 33 4.53 0.11 1.03
CA GLU A 33 3.50 -0.38 1.94
C GLU A 33 2.10 -0.27 1.32
N GLU A 34 1.14 -0.96 1.94
CA GLU A 34 -0.28 -0.83 1.63
C GLU A 34 -0.79 0.56 2.03
N HIS A 35 -1.39 1.26 1.08
CA HIS A 35 -2.04 2.56 1.29
C HIS A 35 -3.55 2.42 1.18
N ILE A 36 -4.28 2.87 2.20
CA ILE A 36 -5.74 2.90 2.20
C ILE A 36 -6.19 4.24 1.65
N VAL A 37 -6.92 4.21 0.53
CA VAL A 37 -7.36 5.43 -0.16
C VAL A 37 -8.40 6.19 0.68
N SER A 38 -8.16 7.48 0.90
CA SER A 38 -9.12 8.38 1.52
C SER A 38 -9.90 9.19 0.47
N ALA A 39 -11.11 9.63 0.81
CA ALA A 39 -11.93 10.42 -0.12
C ALA A 39 -11.28 11.78 -0.47
N SER A 40 -10.46 12.35 0.42
CA SER A 40 -9.70 13.59 0.19
C SER A 40 -8.55 13.44 -0.81
N GLU A 41 -8.17 12.21 -1.15
CA GLU A 41 -7.07 11.93 -2.09
C GLU A 41 -7.54 11.88 -3.54
N LEU A 42 -8.85 11.89 -3.77
CA LEU A 42 -9.45 11.72 -5.08
C LEU A 42 -9.56 13.04 -5.84
N ASN A 43 -9.39 12.95 -7.16
CA ASN A 43 -9.44 14.09 -8.07
C ASN A 43 -10.75 14.13 -8.84
N ASP A 44 -11.38 15.30 -8.87
CA ASP A 44 -12.40 15.65 -9.83
C ASP A 44 -11.81 15.96 -11.21
N LEU A 45 -12.67 16.16 -12.21
CA LEU A 45 -12.23 16.48 -13.56
C LEU A 45 -11.47 17.81 -13.59
N GLY A 46 -10.21 17.76 -14.02
CA GLY A 46 -9.33 18.93 -14.13
C GLY A 46 -8.39 19.13 -12.94
N GLU A 47 -8.51 18.30 -11.90
CA GLU A 47 -7.56 18.27 -10.78
C GLU A 47 -6.36 17.35 -11.09
N GLY A 48 -5.32 17.44 -10.27
CA GLY A 48 -4.04 16.75 -10.49
C GLY A 48 -3.23 16.53 -9.21
N GLN A 49 -3.91 16.32 -8.10
CA GLN A 49 -3.31 15.90 -6.83
C GLN A 49 -2.73 14.49 -6.97
N PHE A 50 -1.47 14.35 -6.55
CA PHE A 50 -0.78 13.07 -6.47
C PHE A 50 -0.65 12.62 -5.03
N ILE A 51 -0.78 11.31 -4.84
CA ILE A 51 -0.40 10.58 -3.64
C ILE A 51 0.99 10.02 -3.91
N SER A 52 1.92 10.22 -2.99
CA SER A 52 3.25 9.61 -3.06
C SER A 52 3.27 8.35 -2.19
N LEU A 53 3.63 7.23 -2.79
CA LEU A 53 3.77 5.91 -2.15
C LEU A 53 5.28 5.59 -2.05
N PRO A 54 5.93 5.83 -0.90
CA PRO A 54 7.35 5.53 -0.76
C PRO A 54 7.61 4.03 -0.92
N LEU A 55 8.69 3.67 -1.62
CA LEU A 55 9.12 2.27 -1.73
C LEU A 55 9.70 1.80 -0.39
N LEU A 56 9.52 0.51 -0.07
CA LEU A 56 9.98 -0.12 1.18
C LEU A 56 11.48 0.02 1.42
N SER A 57 12.27 0.11 0.35
CA SER A 57 13.67 0.46 0.44
C SER A 57 14.11 1.21 -0.81
N PRO A 58 15.19 2.01 -0.73
CA PRO A 58 15.81 2.61 -1.90
C PRO A 58 16.22 1.55 -2.94
N VAL A 59 15.95 1.82 -4.21
CA VAL A 59 16.29 0.94 -5.32
C VAL A 59 17.31 1.62 -6.22
N ASP A 60 18.45 0.98 -6.42
CA ASP A 60 19.46 1.42 -7.39
C ASP A 60 19.02 1.01 -8.82
N LEU A 61 18.77 2.00 -9.67
CA LEU A 61 18.44 1.76 -11.08
C LEU A 61 19.70 1.61 -11.92
N VAL A 62 19.72 0.60 -12.78
CA VAL A 62 20.84 0.34 -13.69
C VAL A 62 20.65 1.15 -14.97
N GLN A 63 21.71 1.82 -15.41
CA GLN A 63 21.68 2.58 -16.66
C GLN A 63 21.42 1.66 -17.86
N ASN A 64 20.66 2.16 -18.85
CA ASN A 64 20.27 1.43 -20.06
C ASN A 64 19.39 0.20 -19.81
N LYS A 65 18.64 0.19 -18.70
CA LYS A 65 17.56 -0.75 -18.45
C LYS A 65 16.22 -0.03 -18.42
N ASP A 66 15.19 -0.74 -18.86
CA ASP A 66 13.81 -0.28 -18.78
C ASP A 66 13.19 -0.72 -17.45
N TYR A 67 12.36 0.14 -16.89
CA TYR A 67 11.62 -0.11 -15.67
C TYR A 67 10.18 0.32 -15.85
N PHE A 68 9.24 -0.43 -15.27
CA PHE A 68 7.83 -0.09 -15.26
C PHE A 68 7.40 0.28 -13.85
N VAL A 69 6.71 1.41 -13.72
CA VAL A 69 6.06 1.79 -12.48
C VAL A 69 4.58 1.55 -12.63
N ALA A 70 3.99 0.87 -11.66
CA ALA A 70 2.58 0.53 -11.68
C ALA A 70 1.94 0.73 -10.31
N LEU A 71 0.62 0.72 -10.33
CA LEU A 71 -0.21 0.62 -9.14
C LEU A 71 -0.85 -0.77 -9.12
N ARG A 72 -0.78 -1.45 -7.98
CA ARG A 72 -1.46 -2.73 -7.75
C ARG A 72 -2.59 -2.55 -6.75
N HIS A 73 -3.69 -3.24 -7.05
CA HIS A 73 -4.86 -3.40 -6.18
C HIS A 73 -5.16 -4.91 -6.11
N TYR A 74 -5.58 -5.40 -4.94
CA TYR A 74 -5.74 -6.84 -4.66
C TYR A 74 -7.03 -7.47 -5.22
N GLY A 75 -7.84 -6.72 -5.96
CA GLY A 75 -9.19 -7.15 -6.31
C GLY A 75 -10.17 -6.86 -5.16
N GLY A 76 -11.46 -7.13 -5.40
CA GLY A 76 -12.52 -7.00 -4.40
C GLY A 76 -13.78 -6.38 -4.97
N THR A 77 -14.64 -5.87 -4.07
CA THR A 77 -15.87 -5.17 -4.43
C THR A 77 -15.67 -3.66 -4.62
N LEU A 78 -14.50 -3.14 -4.22
CA LEU A 78 -14.15 -1.73 -4.31
C LEU A 78 -13.34 -1.49 -5.58
N ASP A 79 -13.80 -0.56 -6.39
CA ASP A 79 -13.19 -0.22 -7.67
C ASP A 79 -12.06 0.81 -7.49
N ILE A 80 -11.09 0.73 -8.39
CA ILE A 80 -10.06 1.76 -8.53
C ILE A 80 -9.98 2.32 -9.94
N TRP A 81 -9.85 3.64 -10.01
CA TRP A 81 -9.68 4.40 -11.23
C TRP A 81 -8.50 5.38 -11.08
N THR A 82 -7.40 5.11 -11.77
CA THR A 82 -6.32 6.10 -11.90
C THR A 82 -6.84 7.31 -12.68
N ALA A 83 -6.47 8.51 -12.26
CA ALA A 83 -6.61 9.69 -13.11
C ALA A 83 -5.75 9.51 -14.38
N THR A 84 -6.12 10.22 -15.44
CA THR A 84 -5.51 10.04 -16.75
C THR A 84 -5.22 11.37 -17.41
N SER A 85 -4.08 11.48 -18.09
CA SER A 85 -3.68 12.71 -18.77
C SER A 85 -3.01 12.44 -20.11
N GLY A 86 -3.65 12.88 -21.20
CA GLY A 86 -3.13 12.72 -22.54
C GLY A 86 -3.30 11.31 -23.11
N THR A 87 -2.53 11.02 -24.16
CA THR A 87 -2.63 9.79 -24.94
C THR A 87 -1.25 9.15 -25.06
N SER A 88 -1.18 7.83 -24.83
CA SER A 88 0.00 7.00 -24.95
C SER A 88 0.06 6.32 -26.31
N ILE A 89 1.28 6.09 -26.79
CA ILE A 89 1.52 5.23 -27.94
C ILE A 89 1.14 3.79 -27.52
N PRO A 90 0.58 2.95 -28.42
CA PRO A 90 0.35 1.55 -28.11
C PRO A 90 1.60 0.87 -27.53
N GLN A 91 1.40 0.01 -26.54
CA GLN A 91 2.44 -0.73 -25.80
C GLN A 91 3.34 0.10 -24.87
N THR A 92 3.04 1.36 -24.58
CA THR A 92 3.80 2.16 -23.58
C THR A 92 3.10 2.28 -22.22
N SER A 93 1.77 2.38 -22.22
CA SER A 93 0.96 2.32 -21.01
C SER A 93 0.27 0.96 -20.94
N LEU A 94 0.43 0.27 -19.82
CA LEU A 94 0.02 -1.12 -19.67
C LEU A 94 -0.93 -1.30 -18.49
N LEU A 95 -1.80 -2.29 -18.59
CA LEU A 95 -2.67 -2.77 -17.53
C LEU A 95 -2.52 -4.29 -17.45
N LEU A 96 -2.25 -4.79 -16.24
CA LEU A 96 -2.25 -6.23 -15.97
C LEU A 96 -3.65 -6.64 -15.52
N ASP A 97 -4.27 -7.52 -16.29
CA ASP A 97 -5.49 -8.21 -15.87
C ASP A 97 -5.11 -9.51 -15.15
N TYR A 98 -5.44 -9.60 -13.87
CA TYR A 98 -5.14 -10.79 -13.07
C TYR A 98 -6.10 -11.96 -13.33
N SER A 99 -7.22 -11.74 -14.04
CA SER A 99 -8.15 -12.81 -14.38
C SER A 99 -7.56 -13.81 -15.38
N ASP A 100 -6.69 -13.33 -16.27
CA ASP A 100 -5.97 -14.13 -17.27
C ASP A 100 -4.44 -13.95 -17.21
N ASN A 101 -3.95 -13.19 -16.23
CA ASN A 101 -2.54 -12.84 -16.02
C ASN A 101 -1.88 -12.24 -17.27
N THR A 102 -2.64 -11.48 -18.05
CA THR A 102 -2.18 -10.89 -19.32
C THR A 102 -2.06 -9.38 -19.22
N TRP A 103 -1.00 -8.86 -19.83
CA TRP A 103 -0.78 -7.42 -19.94
C TRP A 103 -1.38 -6.89 -21.23
N TYR A 104 -2.33 -5.97 -21.08
CA TYR A 104 -2.94 -5.22 -22.16
C TYR A 104 -2.33 -3.83 -22.25
N TYR A 105 -2.32 -3.23 -23.44
CA TYR A 105 -1.96 -1.82 -23.56
C TYR A 105 -3.21 -0.95 -23.52
N VAL A 106 -3.06 0.24 -22.96
CA VAL A 106 -4.07 1.30 -22.97
C VAL A 106 -3.50 2.52 -23.68
N THR A 107 -4.33 3.24 -24.41
CA THR A 107 -3.93 4.47 -25.12
C THR A 107 -4.23 5.72 -24.33
N VAL A 108 -5.01 5.63 -23.26
CA VAL A 108 -5.17 6.72 -22.29
C VAL A 108 -4.07 6.57 -21.24
N THR A 109 -3.26 7.61 -21.06
CA THR A 109 -2.09 7.54 -20.17
C THR A 109 -2.55 7.65 -18.70
N PRO A 110 -2.32 6.63 -17.87
CA PRO A 110 -2.57 6.73 -16.44
C PRO A 110 -1.55 7.69 -15.80
N MET A 111 -2.00 8.47 -14.82
CA MET A 111 -1.14 9.37 -14.06
C MET A 111 -0.44 8.61 -12.93
N VAL A 112 0.45 7.70 -13.33
CA VAL A 112 1.32 6.91 -12.45
C VAL A 112 2.77 7.16 -12.90
N ARG A 113 3.65 7.53 -11.97
CA ARG A 113 5.04 7.87 -12.30
C ARG A 113 5.99 7.55 -11.16
N MET A 114 7.27 7.38 -11.49
CA MET A 114 8.32 7.30 -10.48
C MET A 114 8.50 8.66 -9.80
N ALA A 115 8.62 8.63 -8.47
CA ALA A 115 8.97 9.79 -7.65
C ALA A 115 10.44 9.68 -7.21
N PHE A 116 11.28 10.58 -7.73
CA PHE A 116 12.71 10.62 -7.45
C PHE A 116 13.09 11.53 -6.28
N ASP A 117 12.12 11.95 -5.48
CA ASP A 117 12.39 12.75 -4.29
C ASP A 117 13.15 11.90 -3.26
N PRO A 118 14.38 12.28 -2.88
CA PRO A 118 15.18 11.54 -1.92
C PRO A 118 14.67 11.70 -0.48
N THR A 119 13.74 12.62 -0.23
CA THR A 119 13.08 12.81 1.07
C THR A 119 11.82 11.96 1.24
N LEU A 120 11.34 11.33 0.15
CA LEU A 120 10.34 10.27 0.24
C LEU A 120 10.97 9.07 0.91
N ASP A 121 10.74 8.99 2.21
CA ASP A 121 11.16 7.93 3.08
C ASP A 121 9.92 7.38 3.80
N ILE A 122 9.97 6.10 4.14
CA ILE A 122 9.02 5.56 5.10
C ILE A 122 9.54 6.04 6.44
N ALA A 123 8.76 6.89 7.11
CA ALA A 123 9.10 7.27 8.47
C ALA A 123 9.22 5.98 9.28
N GLU A 124 10.45 5.63 9.67
CA GLU A 124 10.65 4.57 10.64
C GLU A 124 9.89 5.03 11.88
N ARG A 125 8.79 4.34 12.20
CA ARG A 125 8.01 4.62 13.40
C ARG A 125 8.86 4.20 14.59
N THR A 126 9.74 5.11 14.97
CA THR A 126 10.55 5.06 16.20
C THR A 126 9.70 5.32 17.44
N ASP A 127 8.42 5.68 17.23
CA ASP A 127 7.40 5.63 18.27
C ASP A 127 7.06 4.17 18.61
N ASP A 128 7.87 3.69 19.55
CA ASP A 128 7.46 2.87 20.67
C ASP A 128 7.32 1.37 20.36
N GLY A 129 8.47 0.73 20.17
CA GLY A 129 8.65 -0.71 20.34
C GLY A 129 8.32 -1.23 21.77
N ASP A 130 7.52 -0.50 22.56
CA ASP A 130 7.00 -0.84 23.90
C ASP A 130 5.46 -0.81 23.99
N LEU A 131 4.74 -0.36 22.94
CA LEU A 131 3.26 -0.32 22.97
C LEU A 131 2.61 -1.67 22.70
N LEU A 132 3.27 -2.58 21.99
CA LEU A 132 2.79 -3.95 21.74
C LEU A 132 3.99 -4.90 21.56
N ARG A 133 4.11 -5.93 22.40
CA ARG A 133 5.19 -6.92 22.33
C ARG A 133 4.64 -8.34 22.44
N ALA A 134 4.85 -9.14 21.40
CA ALA A 134 4.61 -10.57 21.47
C ALA A 134 5.85 -11.30 21.99
N ARG A 135 5.68 -12.16 23.00
CA ARG A 135 6.71 -13.04 23.57
C ARG A 135 6.35 -14.50 23.28
N PRO A 136 6.67 -15.00 22.08
CA PRO A 136 6.47 -16.41 21.77
C PRO A 136 7.41 -17.29 22.61
N SER A 137 6.96 -18.48 22.94
CA SER A 137 7.76 -19.51 23.59
C SER A 137 7.70 -20.80 22.78
N VAL A 138 8.85 -21.43 22.57
CA VAL A 138 8.93 -22.74 21.88
C VAL A 138 8.62 -23.92 22.80
N PHE A 139 8.38 -23.66 24.09
CA PHE A 139 8.10 -24.67 25.11
C PHE A 139 6.67 -24.60 25.66
N GLN A 140 5.88 -23.62 25.20
CA GLN A 140 4.51 -23.40 25.66
C GLN A 140 3.59 -23.26 24.44
N GLU A 141 2.35 -23.70 24.58
CA GLU A 141 1.32 -23.58 23.54
C GLU A 141 0.60 -22.21 23.58
N PHE A 142 1.14 -21.25 24.33
CA PHE A 142 0.63 -19.90 24.42
C PHE A 142 1.76 -18.88 24.26
N MET A 143 1.39 -17.66 23.86
CA MET A 143 2.28 -16.51 23.83
C MET A 143 1.69 -15.39 24.68
N TRP A 144 2.57 -14.55 25.22
CA TRP A 144 2.15 -13.31 25.85
C TRP A 144 2.17 -12.19 24.83
N ILE A 145 1.15 -11.33 24.87
CA ILE A 145 1.11 -10.08 24.13
C ILE A 145 0.99 -8.98 25.17
N ASP A 146 2.09 -8.27 25.41
CA ASP A 146 2.11 -7.08 26.26
C ASP A 146 1.65 -5.89 25.42
N TYR A 147 0.84 -5.00 25.98
CA TYR A 147 0.54 -3.72 25.36
C TYR A 147 0.60 -2.59 26.39
N SER A 148 0.80 -1.35 25.94
CA SER A 148 0.65 -0.18 26.79
C SER A 148 -0.20 0.90 26.13
N LEU A 149 -0.93 1.64 26.95
CA LEU A 149 -1.78 2.74 26.53
C LEU A 149 -1.23 4.07 27.05
N THR A 150 -1.08 5.05 26.16
CA THR A 150 -0.64 6.41 26.53
C THR A 150 -1.76 7.21 27.20
N GLN A 151 -3.02 6.88 26.91
CA GLN A 151 -4.22 7.46 27.49
C GLN A 151 -5.30 6.37 27.66
N PRO A 152 -6.29 6.55 28.57
CA PRO A 152 -7.39 5.59 28.69
C PRO A 152 -8.17 5.49 27.38
N ASP A 153 -8.40 4.28 26.90
CA ASP A 153 -9.10 4.02 25.63
C ASP A 153 -9.78 2.65 25.60
N GLU A 154 -10.66 2.42 24.62
CA GLU A 154 -11.27 1.13 24.34
C GLU A 154 -10.33 0.24 23.54
N VAL A 155 -10.10 -0.98 24.02
CA VAL A 155 -9.15 -1.93 23.42
C VAL A 155 -9.89 -3.16 22.91
N SER A 156 -9.62 -3.53 21.66
CA SER A 156 -10.02 -4.83 21.12
C SER A 156 -8.82 -5.53 20.48
N PHE A 157 -8.79 -6.85 20.60
CA PHE A 157 -7.80 -7.74 20.00
C PHE A 157 -8.41 -8.47 18.81
N LEU A 158 -7.67 -8.50 17.71
CA LEU A 158 -8.03 -9.23 16.50
C LEU A 158 -6.82 -10.00 15.99
N LEU A 159 -6.91 -11.33 15.97
CA LEU A 159 -5.91 -12.21 15.40
C LEU A 159 -6.40 -12.75 14.06
N ARG A 160 -5.59 -12.60 13.02
CA ARG A 160 -5.83 -13.17 11.69
C ARG A 160 -4.72 -14.15 11.32
N ASP A 161 -5.06 -15.17 10.54
CA ASP A 161 -4.06 -16.04 9.94
C ASP A 161 -3.45 -15.41 8.66
N MET A 162 -2.46 -16.07 8.07
CA MET A 162 -1.77 -15.61 6.87
C MET A 162 -2.69 -15.50 5.64
N THR A 163 -3.90 -16.06 5.69
CA THR A 163 -4.91 -15.96 4.63
C THR A 163 -5.92 -14.84 4.89
N GLY A 164 -5.75 -14.08 5.99
CA GLY A 164 -6.63 -12.98 6.40
C GLY A 164 -7.88 -13.41 7.17
N ARG A 165 -8.09 -14.71 7.40
CA ARG A 165 -9.23 -15.23 8.17
C ARG A 165 -9.04 -14.92 9.65
N VAL A 166 -10.11 -14.45 10.30
CA VAL A 166 -10.12 -14.16 11.75
C VAL A 166 -10.06 -15.46 12.54
N VAL A 167 -9.04 -15.57 13.41
CA VAL A 167 -8.80 -16.71 14.30
C VAL A 167 -9.27 -16.42 15.72
N LEU A 168 -9.08 -15.18 16.18
CA LEU A 168 -9.52 -14.72 17.50
C LEU A 168 -10.00 -13.27 17.38
N GLN A 169 -11.09 -12.97 18.08
CA GLN A 169 -11.54 -11.60 18.28
C GLN A 169 -12.01 -11.48 19.73
N GLU A 170 -11.44 -10.52 20.46
CA GLU A 170 -11.78 -10.26 21.86
C GLU A 170 -11.91 -8.76 22.07
N ASP A 171 -12.98 -8.36 22.76
CA ASP A 171 -13.18 -6.98 23.17
C ASP A 171 -12.80 -6.86 24.65
N LEU A 172 -11.78 -6.07 24.93
CA LEU A 172 -11.29 -5.83 26.28
C LEU A 172 -11.94 -4.61 26.92
N GLY A 173 -12.76 -3.85 26.18
CA GLY A 173 -13.43 -2.64 26.64
C GLY A 173 -12.46 -1.53 27.03
N GLN A 174 -12.95 -0.61 27.86
CA GLN A 174 -12.19 0.54 28.36
C GLN A 174 -11.03 0.10 29.28
N ARG A 175 -9.83 0.58 28.96
CA ARG A 175 -8.59 0.31 29.69
C ARG A 175 -7.92 1.64 30.08
N PRO A 176 -7.35 1.75 31.29
CA PRO A 176 -6.62 2.95 31.69
C PRO A 176 -5.28 3.06 30.96
N ALA A 177 -4.68 4.25 30.96
CA ALA A 177 -3.29 4.44 30.53
C ALA A 177 -2.32 3.62 31.40
N GLY A 178 -1.28 3.06 30.79
CA GLY A 178 -0.26 2.23 31.46
C GLY A 178 0.00 0.90 30.76
N LEU A 179 0.85 0.09 31.39
CA LEU A 179 1.05 -1.34 31.08
C LEU A 179 -0.05 -2.20 31.70
#